data_AF-A0A4S8LRR8-F1
#
_entry.id   AF-A0A4S8LRR8-F1
#
_cell.length_a   1.000
_cell.length_b   1.000
_cell.length_c   1.000
_cell.angle_alpha   90.00
_cell.angle_beta   90.00
_cell.angle_gamma   90.00
#
_symmetry.space_group_name_H-M   'P 1'
#
loop_
_entity.id
_entity.type
_entity.pdbx_description
1 polymer ?
#
loop_
_entity_poly.entity_id
_entity_poly.type
_entity_poly.pdbx_seq_one_letter_code
_entity_poly.pdbx_strand_id
1 'polypeptide(L)'
;MPLFSPLLRLFMVFLNIYDTFKTLKEPPSKYRRGPEGEFYGPSARAVVQRKRDLKGCLAVWIVWCCFTLYERFGEPIIYLFIPFYDEFKSIALLFLILTRARGAEPIFLHVIRPFIRPYNKTIDTSLEFARMIGDMLFALVLVPLDFLQPWVRAYAPWSSVQHVVEPHHEVRGQEMTKSDYTVRQNGRVQSYVKGELSPRVSRFIL
;
A
#
# COMPACT_ATOMS: atom_id res chain seq x y z
N MET A 1 -4.07 -25.45 26.67
CA MET A 1 -2.90 -24.77 27.32
C MET A 1 -2.98 -23.26 27.11
N PRO A 2 -3.20 -22.44 28.16
CA PRO A 2 -3.55 -21.03 28.01
C PRO A 2 -2.43 -20.13 27.46
N LEU A 3 -1.19 -20.60 27.39
CA LEU A 3 -0.03 -19.80 26.95
C LEU A 3 0.33 -19.99 25.48
N PHE A 4 -0.01 -21.13 24.88
CA PHE A 4 0.44 -21.45 23.52
C PHE A 4 -0.32 -20.64 22.46
N SER A 5 -1.64 -20.52 22.62
CA SER A 5 -2.47 -19.70 21.73
C SER A 5 -2.04 -18.23 21.69
N PRO A 6 -1.91 -17.49 22.81
CA PRO A 6 -1.49 -16.09 22.76
C PRO A 6 -0.07 -15.89 22.22
N LEU A 7 0.85 -16.84 22.48
CA LEU A 7 2.20 -16.80 21.91
C LEU A 7 2.17 -16.89 20.38
N LEU A 8 1.39 -17.82 19.83
CA LEU A 8 1.18 -17.94 18.38
C LEU A 8 0.57 -16.67 17.80
N ARG A 9 -0.39 -16.04 18.49
CA ARG A 9 -0.99 -14.78 18.04
C ARG A 9 0.04 -13.66 18.00
N LEU A 10 0.83 -13.51 19.06
CA LEU A 10 1.89 -12.51 19.13
C LEU A 10 2.91 -12.71 18.01
N PHE A 11 3.32 -13.96 17.77
CA PHE A 11 4.24 -14.31 16.70
C PHE A 11 3.65 -14.02 15.32
N MET A 12 2.38 -14.37 15.08
CA MET A 12 1.67 -14.07 13.84
C MET A 12 1.59 -12.56 13.58
N VAL A 13 1.20 -11.78 14.59
CA VAL A 13 1.12 -10.31 14.49
C VAL A 13 2.50 -9.73 14.24
N PHE A 14 3.54 -10.20 14.93
CA PHE A 14 4.91 -9.76 14.71
C PHE A 14 5.37 -10.00 13.26
N LEU A 15 5.15 -11.21 12.73
CA LEU A 15 5.49 -11.54 11.35
C LEU A 15 4.71 -10.69 10.34
N ASN A 16 3.40 -10.49 10.57
CA ASN A 16 2.56 -9.66 9.72
C ASN A 16 3.02 -8.20 9.71
N ILE A 17 3.36 -7.65 10.87
CA ILE A 17 3.90 -6.31 11.03
C ILE A 17 5.24 -6.19 10.28
N TYR A 18 6.14 -7.16 10.44
CA TYR A 18 7.43 -7.18 9.75
C TYR A 18 7.27 -7.23 8.23
N ASP A 19 6.40 -8.09 7.71
CA ASP A 19 6.13 -8.19 6.27
C ASP A 19 5.44 -6.91 5.75
N THR A 20 4.57 -6.27 6.55
CA THR A 20 3.95 -4.98 6.22
C THR A 20 5.02 -3.88 6.12
N PHE A 21 5.92 -3.77 7.11
CA PHE A 21 7.02 -2.80 7.06
C PHE A 21 7.94 -3.01 5.85
N LYS A 22 8.25 -4.27 5.54
CA LYS A 22 9.09 -4.60 4.38
C LYS A 22 8.39 -4.26 3.05
N THR A 23 7.09 -4.48 2.95
CA THR A 23 6.31 -4.24 1.73
C THR A 23 5.97 -2.77 1.50
N LEU A 24 5.78 -1.99 2.58
CA LEU A 24 5.52 -0.55 2.52
C LEU A 24 6.77 0.28 2.20
N LYS A 25 7.98 -0.28 2.33
CA LYS A 25 9.20 0.43 1.98
C LYS A 25 9.18 0.81 0.50
N GLU A 26 9.09 2.11 0.23
CA GLU A 26 9.03 2.67 -1.12
C GLU A 26 10.19 2.15 -1.98
N PRO A 27 9.96 1.91 -3.28
CA PRO A 27 11.06 1.57 -4.17
C PRO A 27 12.03 2.74 -4.18
N PRO A 28 13.35 2.50 -4.30
CA PRO A 28 14.26 3.58 -4.58
C PRO A 28 13.75 4.32 -5.84
N SER A 29 13.29 5.56 -5.66
CA SER A 29 12.83 6.47 -6.72
C SER A 29 13.95 6.85 -7.70
N LYS A 30 15.20 6.45 -7.38
CA LYS A 30 16.35 6.70 -8.22
C LYS A 30 16.22 5.82 -9.45
N TYR A 31 16.02 6.43 -10.61
CA TYR A 31 16.25 5.68 -11.83
C TYR A 31 17.73 5.31 -11.84
N ARG A 32 18.01 4.11 -12.32
CA ARG A 32 19.36 3.59 -12.33
C ARG A 32 20.06 4.14 -13.56
N ARG A 33 21.23 4.78 -13.38
CA ARG A 33 22.08 5.20 -14.49
C ARG A 33 22.62 3.93 -15.17
N GLY A 34 22.22 3.73 -16.42
CA GLY A 34 22.72 2.65 -17.26
C GLY A 34 24.16 2.91 -17.69
N PRO A 35 24.84 1.90 -18.26
CA PRO A 35 26.20 2.03 -18.78
C PRO A 35 26.35 3.14 -19.83
N GLU A 36 25.29 3.42 -20.59
CA GLU A 36 25.25 4.43 -21.66
C GLU A 36 24.70 5.79 -21.20
N GLY A 37 24.59 6.02 -19.88
CA GLY A 37 24.06 7.27 -19.33
C GLY A 37 22.52 7.38 -19.37
N GLU A 38 21.82 6.39 -19.91
CA GLU A 38 20.35 6.34 -19.93
C GLU A 38 19.78 6.07 -18.52
N PHE A 39 18.69 6.77 -18.19
CA PHE A 39 18.06 6.73 -16.88
C PHE A 39 16.86 5.76 -16.92
N TYR A 40 17.05 4.54 -16.39
CA TYR A 40 15.99 3.52 -16.41
C TYR A 40 15.16 3.53 -15.13
N GLY A 41 13.85 3.74 -15.29
CA GLY A 41 12.88 3.63 -14.21
C GLY A 41 12.69 2.18 -13.74
N PRO A 42 11.98 1.94 -12.63
CA PRO A 42 11.68 0.59 -12.16
C PRO A 42 10.96 -0.21 -13.25
N SER A 43 11.39 -1.46 -13.47
CA SER A 43 10.81 -2.31 -14.50
C SER A 43 9.31 -2.55 -14.22
N ALA A 44 8.49 -2.60 -15.27
CA ALA A 44 7.05 -2.88 -15.13
C ALA A 44 6.78 -4.17 -14.33
N ARG A 45 7.65 -5.18 -14.47
CA ARG A 45 7.60 -6.43 -13.71
C ARG A 45 7.81 -6.22 -12.21
N ALA A 46 8.74 -5.35 -11.81
CA ALA A 46 8.99 -5.04 -10.40
C ALA A 46 7.79 -4.32 -9.75
N VAL A 47 7.12 -3.42 -10.49
CA VAL A 47 5.90 -2.73 -10.03
C VAL A 47 4.75 -3.73 -9.83
N VAL A 48 4.53 -4.63 -10.80
CA VAL A 48 3.50 -5.67 -10.70
C VAL A 48 3.77 -6.62 -9.53
N GLN A 49 5.02 -7.05 -9.36
CA GLN A 49 5.44 -7.94 -8.27
C GLN A 49 5.14 -7.31 -6.90
N ARG A 50 5.47 -6.02 -6.72
CA ARG A 50 5.17 -5.28 -5.49
C ARG A 50 3.68 -5.19 -5.20
N LYS A 51 2.86 -4.93 -6.21
CA LYS A 51 1.40 -4.91 -6.06
C LYS A 51 0.86 -6.27 -5.63
N ARG A 52 1.44 -7.36 -6.14
CA ARG A 52 1.10 -8.73 -5.71
C ARG A 52 1.51 -8.99 -4.27
N ASP A 53 2.71 -8.59 -3.88
CA ASP A 53 3.21 -8.79 -2.52
C ASP A 53 2.40 -7.99 -1.49
N LEU A 54 2.00 -6.76 -1.84
CA LEU A 54 1.09 -5.94 -1.02
C LEU A 54 -0.28 -6.60 -0.84
N LYS A 55 -0.87 -7.11 -1.94
CA LYS A 55 -2.15 -7.85 -1.88
C LYS A 55 -2.03 -9.11 -1.01
N GLY A 56 -0.93 -9.85 -1.14
CA GLY A 56 -0.67 -11.04 -0.34
C GLY A 56 -0.54 -10.71 1.14
N CYS A 57 0.17 -9.65 1.49
CA CYS A 57 0.28 -9.17 2.87
C CYS A 57 -1.09 -8.77 3.44
N LEU A 58 -1.90 -8.02 2.68
CA LEU A 58 -3.23 -7.60 3.09
C LEU A 58 -4.18 -8.81 3.26
N ALA A 59 -4.09 -9.81 2.39
CA ALA A 59 -4.87 -11.05 2.50
C ALA A 59 -4.61 -11.78 3.83
N VAL A 60 -3.36 -11.81 4.31
CA VAL A 60 -3.02 -12.43 5.60
C VAL A 60 -3.68 -11.68 6.76
N TRP A 61 -3.67 -10.34 6.74
CA TRP A 61 -4.37 -9.52 7.73
C TRP A 61 -5.88 -9.79 7.75
N ILE A 62 -6.51 -9.90 6.58
CA ILE A 62 -7.95 -10.18 6.49
C ILE A 62 -8.25 -11.57 7.07
N VAL A 63 -7.49 -12.60 6.68
CA VAL A 63 -7.70 -13.96 7.20
C VAL A 63 -7.51 -14.00 8.71
N TRP A 64 -6.51 -13.28 9.22
CA TRP A 64 -6.28 -13.13 10.66
C TRP A 64 -7.47 -12.48 11.39
N CYS A 65 -8.02 -11.40 10.84
CA CYS A 65 -9.21 -10.74 11.39
C CYS A 65 -10.43 -11.68 11.38
N CYS A 66 -10.66 -12.40 10.28
CA CYS A 66 -11.73 -13.39 10.19
C CYS A 66 -11.56 -14.50 11.23
N PHE A 67 -10.35 -15.00 11.42
CA PHE A 67 -10.06 -16.01 12.44
C PHE A 67 -10.33 -15.48 13.85
N THR A 68 -9.91 -14.25 14.15
CA THR A 68 -10.16 -13.61 15.45
C THR A 68 -11.67 -13.37 15.71
N LEU A 69 -12.43 -12.99 14.68
CA LEU A 69 -13.88 -12.86 14.77
C LEU A 69 -14.53 -14.22 15.03
N TYR A 70 -14.11 -15.25 14.30
CA TYR A 70 -14.60 -16.59 14.47
C TYR A 70 -14.28 -17.15 15.86
N GLU A 71 -13.11 -16.89 16.42
CA GLU A 71 -12.83 -17.23 17.81
C GLU A 71 -13.84 -16.56 18.75
N ARG A 72 -14.07 -15.24 18.61
CA ARG A 72 -14.98 -14.50 19.47
C ARG A 72 -16.43 -14.96 19.40
N PHE A 73 -16.92 -15.34 18.22
CA PHE A 73 -18.32 -15.74 18.02
C PHE A 73 -18.53 -17.25 18.05
N GLY A 74 -17.53 -18.02 17.64
CA GLY A 74 -17.61 -19.47 17.45
C GLY A 74 -17.14 -20.28 18.65
N GLU A 75 -16.21 -19.77 19.48
CA GLU A 75 -15.73 -20.50 20.67
C GLU A 75 -16.86 -20.96 21.60
N PRO A 76 -17.84 -20.12 21.97
CA PRO A 76 -18.92 -20.54 22.87
C PRO A 76 -19.79 -21.66 22.27
N ILE A 77 -19.97 -21.64 20.95
CA ILE A 77 -20.82 -22.59 20.24
C ILE A 77 -20.10 -23.94 20.10
N ILE A 78 -18.81 -23.94 19.80
CA ILE A 78 -18.03 -25.15 19.48
C ILE A 78 -17.61 -25.89 20.75
N TYR A 79 -17.34 -25.16 21.84
CA TYR A 79 -17.01 -25.76 23.12
C TYR A 79 -18.13 -26.67 23.65
N LEU A 80 -19.38 -26.40 23.28
CA LEU A 80 -20.52 -27.24 23.63
C LEU A 80 -20.47 -28.63 22.96
N PHE A 81 -19.86 -28.75 21.79
CA PHE A 81 -19.89 -29.96 20.96
C PHE A 81 -18.60 -30.78 20.98
N ILE A 82 -17.42 -30.15 21.12
CA ILE A 82 -16.13 -30.84 20.95
C ILE A 82 -15.16 -30.46 22.09
N PRO A 83 -14.81 -31.40 22.98
CA PRO A 83 -13.94 -31.13 24.14
C PRO A 83 -12.43 -30.98 23.82
N PHE A 84 -11.98 -31.12 22.56
CA PHE A 84 -10.56 -31.01 22.11
C PHE A 84 -10.34 -29.95 21.02
N TYR A 85 -11.14 -28.90 21.02
CA TYR A 85 -11.07 -27.88 19.98
C TYR A 85 -9.84 -26.95 20.11
N ASP A 86 -9.34 -26.75 21.33
CA ASP A 86 -8.24 -25.84 21.63
C ASP A 86 -6.92 -26.23 20.93
N GLU A 87 -6.66 -27.53 20.78
CA GLU A 87 -5.50 -28.04 20.08
C GLU A 87 -5.62 -27.80 18.57
N PHE A 88 -6.79 -28.10 18.00
CA PHE A 88 -7.05 -27.91 16.57
C PHE A 88 -6.93 -26.44 16.16
N LYS A 89 -7.42 -25.54 17.01
CA LYS A 89 -7.25 -24.09 16.87
C LYS A 89 -5.78 -23.69 16.76
N SER A 90 -4.93 -24.26 17.61
CA SER A 90 -3.49 -23.97 17.59
C SER A 90 -2.78 -24.51 16.35
N ILE A 91 -3.21 -25.66 15.83
CA ILE A 91 -2.72 -26.24 14.57
C ILE A 91 -3.15 -25.37 13.38
N ALA A 92 -4.40 -24.91 13.35
CA ALA A 92 -4.89 -24.02 12.31
C ALA A 92 -4.11 -22.69 12.28
N LEU A 93 -3.83 -22.13 13.47
CA LEU A 93 -2.97 -20.95 13.64
C LEU A 93 -1.54 -21.21 13.15
N LEU A 94 -0.94 -22.32 13.55
CA LEU A 94 0.40 -22.72 13.13
C LEU A 94 0.47 -22.89 11.61
N PHE A 95 -0.54 -23.53 11.01
CA PHE A 95 -0.64 -23.69 9.57
C PHE A 95 -0.71 -22.33 8.85
N LEU A 96 -1.48 -21.38 9.37
CA LEU A 96 -1.56 -20.02 8.82
C LEU A 96 -0.22 -19.29 8.92
N ILE A 97 0.49 -19.43 10.04
CA ILE A 97 1.84 -18.87 10.26
C ILE A 97 2.86 -19.47 9.29
N LEU A 98 2.80 -20.77 9.01
CA LEU A 98 3.74 -21.44 8.11
C LEU A 98 3.47 -21.11 6.63
N THR A 99 2.19 -21.12 6.23
CA THR A 99 1.80 -20.93 4.82
C THR A 99 1.74 -19.46 4.39
N ARG A 100 1.61 -18.52 5.35
CA ARG A 100 1.64 -17.07 5.16
C ARG A 100 0.82 -16.61 3.94
N ALA A 101 1.38 -15.72 3.11
CA ALA A 101 0.73 -15.15 1.94
C ALA A 101 0.34 -16.20 0.88
N ARG A 102 1.08 -17.30 0.74
CA ARG A 102 0.79 -18.34 -0.26
C ARG A 102 -0.42 -19.19 0.11
N GLY A 103 -0.67 -19.41 1.40
CA GLY A 103 -1.85 -20.11 1.90
C GLY A 103 -3.06 -19.19 2.10
N ALA A 104 -2.84 -17.94 2.49
CA ALA A 104 -3.90 -16.98 2.71
C ALA A 104 -4.61 -16.52 1.42
N GLU A 105 -3.88 -16.43 0.30
CA GLU A 105 -4.44 -15.99 -0.99
C GLU A 105 -5.58 -16.90 -1.51
N PRO A 106 -5.44 -18.24 -1.58
CA PRO A 106 -6.55 -19.10 -1.99
C PRO A 106 -7.71 -19.09 -1.01
N ILE A 107 -7.45 -19.02 0.31
CA ILE A 107 -8.50 -18.93 1.34
C ILE A 107 -9.30 -17.63 1.16
N PHE A 108 -8.60 -16.51 0.95
CA PHE A 108 -9.23 -15.23 0.71
C PHE A 108 -10.09 -15.25 -0.55
N LEU A 109 -9.58 -15.82 -1.64
CA LEU A 109 -10.29 -15.85 -2.93
C LEU A 109 -11.51 -16.79 -2.93
N HIS A 110 -11.45 -17.93 -2.23
CA HIS A 110 -12.52 -18.92 -2.26
C HIS A 110 -13.55 -18.76 -1.14
N VAL A 111 -13.09 -18.45 0.07
CA VAL A 111 -13.98 -18.39 1.24
C VAL A 111 -14.41 -16.95 1.47
N ILE A 112 -13.45 -16.04 1.63
CA ILE A 112 -13.74 -14.69 2.13
C ILE A 112 -14.37 -13.80 1.06
N ARG A 113 -13.88 -13.87 -0.18
CA ARG A 113 -14.35 -13.06 -1.30
C ARG A 113 -15.86 -13.15 -1.56
N PRO A 114 -16.50 -14.34 -1.60
CA PRO A 114 -17.96 -14.40 -1.78
C PRO A 114 -18.73 -13.79 -0.60
N PHE A 115 -18.26 -13.94 0.64
CA PHE A 115 -18.89 -13.31 1.81
C PHE A 115 -18.76 -11.79 1.80
N ILE A 116 -17.62 -11.26 1.34
CA ILE A 116 -17.34 -9.81 1.33
C ILE A 116 -17.98 -9.08 0.15
N ARG A 117 -18.16 -9.74 -1.01
CA ARG A 117 -18.70 -9.14 -2.24
C ARG A 117 -19.95 -8.26 -2.07
N PRO A 118 -21.00 -8.67 -1.33
CA PRO A 118 -22.18 -7.82 -1.12
C PRO A 118 -21.92 -6.60 -0.22
N TYR A 119 -20.90 -6.66 0.64
CA TYR A 119 -20.59 -5.61 1.62
C TYR A 119 -19.48 -4.66 1.15
N ASN A 120 -18.94 -4.82 -0.06
CA ASN A 120 -17.87 -3.96 -0.59
C ASN A 120 -18.18 -2.47 -0.43
N LYS A 121 -19.40 -2.04 -0.77
CA LYS A 121 -19.80 -0.63 -0.65
C LYS A 121 -19.77 -0.14 0.79
N THR A 122 -20.23 -0.96 1.72
CA THR A 122 -20.22 -0.64 3.16
C THR A 122 -18.79 -0.60 3.70
N ILE A 123 -17.94 -1.52 3.27
CA ILE A 123 -16.53 -1.58 3.68
C ILE A 123 -15.79 -0.34 3.16
N ASP A 124 -15.94 -0.01 1.88
CA ASP A 124 -15.32 1.17 1.28
C ASP A 124 -15.78 2.45 2.00
N THR A 125 -17.07 2.56 2.32
CA THR A 125 -17.61 3.70 3.09
C THR A 125 -17.04 3.74 4.51
N SER A 126 -16.91 2.59 5.17
CA SER A 126 -16.35 2.52 6.53
C SER A 126 -14.86 2.87 6.56
N LEU A 127 -14.10 2.51 5.51
CA LEU A 127 -12.70 2.87 5.36
C LEU A 127 -12.54 4.38 5.13
N GLU A 128 -13.41 4.97 4.33
CA GLU A 128 -13.42 6.42 4.10
C GLU A 128 -13.73 7.18 5.40
N PHE A 129 -14.71 6.71 6.16
CA PHE A 129 -15.02 7.28 7.47
C PHE A 129 -13.86 7.12 8.46
N ALA A 130 -13.21 5.95 8.49
CA ALA A 130 -12.02 5.72 9.32
C ALA A 130 -10.86 6.64 8.91
N ARG A 131 -10.67 6.89 7.61
CA ARG A 131 -9.69 7.85 7.09
C ARG A 131 -10.00 9.25 7.57
N MET A 132 -11.24 9.71 7.44
CA MET A 132 -11.66 11.05 7.92
C MET A 132 -11.43 11.21 9.43
N ILE A 133 -11.77 10.19 10.22
CA ILE A 133 -11.46 10.19 11.66
C ILE A 133 -9.96 10.26 11.89
N GLY A 134 -9.18 9.48 11.15
CA GLY A 134 -7.72 9.49 11.21
C GLY A 134 -7.16 10.89 10.95
N ASP A 135 -7.57 11.52 9.85
CA ASP A 135 -7.16 12.87 9.47
C ASP A 135 -7.58 13.90 10.55
N MET A 136 -8.78 13.76 11.12
CA MET A 136 -9.27 14.62 12.21
C MET A 136 -8.46 14.45 13.50
N LEU A 137 -8.18 13.21 13.92
CA LEU A 137 -7.36 12.94 15.10
C LEU A 137 -5.92 13.41 14.91
N PHE A 138 -5.36 13.20 13.71
CA PHE A 138 -4.02 13.65 13.39
C PHE A 138 -3.94 15.19 13.42
N ALA A 139 -4.94 15.88 12.86
CA ALA A 139 -5.06 17.33 12.98
C ALA A 139 -5.21 17.78 14.43
N LEU A 140 -6.04 17.11 15.24
CA LEU A 140 -6.22 17.43 16.65
C LEU A 140 -4.92 17.31 17.45
N VAL A 141 -4.08 16.32 17.13
CA VAL A 141 -2.79 16.10 17.80
C VAL A 141 -1.71 17.05 17.27
N LEU A 142 -1.70 17.35 15.96
CA LEU A 142 -0.70 18.21 15.32
C LEU A 142 -0.97 19.71 15.51
N VAL A 143 -2.22 20.16 15.56
CA VAL A 143 -2.57 21.59 15.70
C VAL A 143 -1.95 22.22 16.97
N PRO A 144 -1.96 21.57 18.15
CA PRO A 144 -1.24 22.06 19.32
C PRO A 144 0.28 22.10 19.12
N LEU A 145 0.85 21.16 18.36
CA LEU A 145 2.29 21.12 18.06
C LEU A 145 2.69 22.26 17.13
N ASP A 146 1.85 22.61 16.14
CA ASP A 146 2.06 23.75 15.25
C ASP A 146 1.98 25.08 16.01
N PHE A 147 1.13 25.19 17.03
CA PHE A 147 1.04 26.36 17.90
C PHE A 147 2.28 26.55 18.78
N LEU A 148 2.91 25.45 19.21
CA LEU A 148 4.17 25.47 19.97
C LEU A 148 5.40 25.68 19.07
N GLN A 149 5.30 25.39 17.77
CA GLN A 149 6.38 25.54 16.81
C GLN A 149 7.05 26.93 16.81
N PRO A 150 6.34 28.09 16.79
CA PRO A 150 6.98 29.40 16.84
C PRO A 150 7.75 29.64 18.14
N TRP A 151 7.26 29.14 19.27
CA TRP A 151 7.94 29.23 20.56
C TRP A 151 9.20 28.36 20.59
N VAL A 152 9.11 27.13 20.10
CA VAL A 152 10.26 26.22 19.99
C VAL A 152 11.35 26.80 19.08
N ARG A 153 10.96 27.40 17.95
CA ARG A 153 11.91 28.09 17.03
C ARG A 153 12.55 29.32 17.67
N ALA A 154 11.86 30.01 18.57
CA ALA A 154 12.40 31.17 19.28
C ALA A 154 13.44 30.80 20.36
N TYR A 155 13.30 29.62 20.99
CA TYR A 155 14.22 29.14 22.02
C TYR A 155 15.31 28.19 21.51
N ALA A 156 15.25 27.75 20.25
CA ALA A 156 16.26 26.89 19.64
C ALA A 156 17.37 27.72 18.94
N PRO A 157 18.58 27.84 19.54
CA PRO A 157 19.66 28.68 19.00
C PRO A 157 20.29 28.17 17.68
N TRP A 158 19.89 27.00 17.18
CA TRP A 158 20.47 26.38 15.97
C TRP A 158 19.58 26.49 14.71
N SER A 159 18.37 27.07 14.79
CA SER A 159 17.48 27.19 13.62
C SER A 159 17.92 28.24 12.59
N SER A 160 19.03 28.92 12.82
CA SER A 160 19.70 29.85 11.90
C SER A 160 20.50 29.13 10.79
N VAL A 161 20.64 27.80 10.85
CA VAL A 161 21.11 27.02 9.70
C VAL A 161 19.94 26.83 8.74
N GLN A 162 19.57 27.92 8.07
CA GLN A 162 18.81 27.81 6.82
C GLN A 162 19.63 26.93 5.88
N HIS A 163 19.02 25.86 5.40
CA HIS A 163 19.45 25.29 4.14
C HIS A 163 19.54 26.44 3.15
N VAL A 164 20.76 26.79 2.74
CA VAL A 164 21.01 27.43 1.47
C VAL A 164 20.37 26.49 0.45
N VAL A 165 19.10 26.74 0.13
CA VAL A 165 18.53 26.30 -1.13
C VAL A 165 19.33 27.09 -2.14
N GLU A 166 20.43 26.50 -2.62
CA GLU A 166 21.08 26.99 -3.83
C GLU A 166 19.96 27.17 -4.85
N PRO A 167 19.72 28.39 -5.35
CA PRO A 167 18.85 28.55 -6.49
C PRO A 167 19.51 27.74 -7.60
N HIS A 168 18.96 26.57 -7.89
CA HIS A 168 19.29 25.86 -9.12
C HIS A 168 19.15 26.89 -10.21
N HIS A 169 20.28 27.25 -10.82
CA HIS A 169 20.35 28.17 -11.94
C HIS A 169 19.21 27.85 -12.88
N GLU A 170 18.30 28.80 -12.99
CA GLU A 170 17.26 28.85 -13.99
C GLU A 170 17.96 28.83 -15.35
N VAL A 171 18.07 27.64 -15.92
CA VAL A 171 18.45 27.46 -17.31
C VAL A 171 17.31 28.04 -18.12
N ARG A 172 17.46 29.32 -18.43
CA ARG A 172 16.71 30.05 -19.42
C ARG A 172 16.70 29.23 -20.72
N GLY A 173 15.53 28.68 -21.04
CA GLY A 173 15.22 28.15 -22.36
C GLY A 173 14.55 26.78 -22.35
N GLN A 174 13.23 26.76 -22.15
CA GLN A 174 12.27 26.11 -23.06
C GLN A 174 10.87 26.16 -22.43
N GLU A 175 10.03 27.07 -22.93
CA GLU A 175 8.58 26.88 -22.90
C GLU A 175 8.27 25.54 -23.59
N MET A 176 8.14 24.46 -22.82
CA MET A 176 7.59 23.21 -23.34
C MET A 176 6.08 23.32 -23.33
N THR A 177 5.60 24.06 -24.33
CA THR A 177 4.21 24.16 -24.72
C THR A 177 3.59 22.76 -24.77
N LYS A 178 2.51 22.63 -24.00
CA LYS A 178 1.59 21.51 -23.85
C LYS A 178 1.09 20.94 -25.19
N SER A 179 1.88 20.23 -26.00
CA SER A 179 1.35 19.54 -27.19
C SER A 179 2.30 18.61 -27.99
N ASP A 180 2.94 17.61 -27.37
CA ASP A 180 3.57 16.54 -28.18
C ASP A 180 3.19 15.16 -27.64
N TYR A 181 2.43 14.40 -28.45
CA TYR A 181 2.18 12.98 -28.21
C TYR A 181 2.93 12.17 -29.26
N THR A 182 3.84 11.30 -28.80
CA THR A 182 4.57 10.37 -29.65
C THR A 182 3.79 9.06 -29.74
N VAL A 183 3.23 8.77 -30.92
CA VAL A 183 2.59 7.49 -31.21
C VAL A 183 3.62 6.57 -31.87
N ARG A 184 3.89 5.42 -31.25
CA ARG A 184 4.85 4.43 -31.75
C ARG A 184 4.10 3.37 -32.58
N GLN A 185 4.09 3.50 -33.91
CA GLN A 185 3.61 2.45 -34.82
C GLN A 185 4.80 1.82 -35.56
N ASN A 186 4.86 0.49 -35.59
CA ASN A 186 5.83 -0.31 -36.36
C ASN A 186 7.30 0.16 -36.28
N GLY A 187 7.80 0.39 -35.06
CA GLY A 187 9.23 0.56 -34.81
C GLY A 187 9.88 1.85 -35.33
N ARG A 188 9.14 2.77 -35.96
CA ARG A 188 9.60 4.14 -36.23
C ARG A 188 8.90 5.13 -35.31
N VAL A 189 9.68 6.05 -34.74
CA VAL A 189 9.16 7.19 -33.98
C VAL A 189 8.90 8.31 -34.98
N GLN A 190 7.66 8.72 -35.15
CA GLN A 190 7.32 9.94 -35.87
C GLN A 190 6.66 10.93 -34.91
N SER A 191 7.20 12.15 -34.90
CA SER A 191 6.73 13.27 -34.10
C SER A 191 5.79 14.11 -34.95
N TYR A 192 4.55 14.30 -34.50
CA TYR A 192 3.58 15.15 -35.20
C TYR A 192 3.19 16.33 -34.32
N VAL A 193 3.42 17.54 -34.84
CA VAL A 193 3.01 18.80 -34.21
C VAL A 193 1.50 18.97 -34.41
N LYS A 194 0.75 19.35 -33.36
CA LYS A 194 -0.73 19.44 -33.30
C LYS A 194 -1.40 20.36 -34.35
N GLY A 195 -0.65 20.97 -35.26
CA GLY A 195 -1.16 21.76 -36.39
C GLY A 195 -1.37 20.99 -37.69
N GLU A 196 -0.81 19.78 -37.86
CA GLU A 196 -0.85 19.04 -39.15
C GLU A 196 -1.76 17.79 -39.13
N LEU A 197 -2.78 17.77 -38.28
CA LEU A 197 -3.74 16.67 -38.29
C LEU A 197 -4.69 16.82 -39.49
N SER A 198 -4.33 16.18 -40.61
CA SER A 198 -5.22 16.02 -41.77
C SER A 198 -6.56 15.42 -41.34
N PRO A 199 -7.71 15.95 -41.81
CA PRO A 199 -9.05 15.60 -41.33
C PRO A 199 -9.47 14.13 -41.49
N ARG A 200 -8.62 13.26 -42.07
CA ARG A 200 -8.87 11.82 -42.17
C ARG A 200 -8.58 11.03 -40.89
N VAL A 201 -7.71 11.51 -40.00
CA VAL A 201 -7.31 10.75 -38.79
C VAL A 201 -8.25 10.98 -37.60
N SER A 202 -8.98 12.10 -37.58
CA SER A 202 -9.90 12.42 -36.48
C SER A 202 -11.11 11.49 -36.39
N ARG A 203 -11.37 10.65 -37.40
CA ARG A 203 -12.53 9.73 -37.45
C ARG A 203 -12.31 8.38 -36.76
N PHE A 204 -11.12 8.10 -36.24
CA PHE A 204 -10.79 6.84 -35.57
C PHE A 204 -10.62 6.96 -34.05
N ILE A 205 -10.81 8.16 -33.47
CA ILE A 205 -10.65 8.40 -32.03
C ILE A 205 -11.91 9.09 -31.47
N LEU A 206 -13.07 8.50 -31.75
CA LEU A 206 -14.30 8.69 -30.98
C LEU A 206 -14.83 7.32 -30.59
#